data_AF-X1KFC8-F1
#
_entry.id   AF-X1KFC8-F1
#
_cell.length_a   1.000
_cell.length_b   1.000
_cell.length_c   1.000
_cell.angle_alpha   90.00
_cell.angle_beta   90.00
_cell.angle_gamma   90.00
#
_symmetry.space_group_name_H-M   'P 1'
#
loop_
_entity.id
_entity.type
_entity.pdbx_description
1 polymer ?
#
loop_
_entity_poly.entity_id
_entity_poly.type
_entity_poly.pdbx_seq_one_letter_code
_entity_poly.pdbx_strand_id
1 'polypeptide(L)' 'FSALSLNYPLGLLDNLSCIFYYDWDNRDLYSFLNWRRTYDRWTINIIGFWNPEQFQIYQNLPENNLYAGKGFQVMINFNY' A
#
# COMPACT_ATOMS: atom_id res chain seq x y z
N PHE A 1 -13.38 -7.76 -10.21
CA PHE A 1 -12.61 -7.31 -9.02
C PHE A 1 -13.53 -6.72 -7.96
N SER A 2 -13.23 -6.95 -6.69
CA SER A 2 -13.83 -6.26 -5.54
C SER A 2 -12.73 -5.57 -4.74
N ALA A 3 -13.06 -4.43 -4.12
CA ALA A 3 -12.11 -3.66 -3.35
C ALA A 3 -12.68 -3.33 -1.97
N LEU A 4 -11.88 -3.50 -0.93
CA LEU A 4 -12.16 -3.05 0.42
C LEU A 4 -11.10 -2.02 0.81
N SER A 5 -11.53 -0.81 1.12
CA SER A 5 -10.66 0.28 1.58
C SER A 5 -11.05 0.67 2.99
N LEU A 6 -10.08 0.63 3.90
CA LEU A 6 -10.23 0.98 5.30
C LEU A 6 -9.24 2.11 5.59
N ASN A 7 -9.73 3.22 6.12
CA ASN A 7 -8.87 4.32 6.53
C ASN A 7 -9.27 4.77 7.93
N TYR A 8 -8.35 4.62 8.88
CA TYR A 8 -8.58 4.91 10.28
C TYR A 8 -7.50 5.86 10.82
N PRO A 9 -7.86 7.10 11.20
CA PRO A 9 -6.97 7.98 11.94
C PRO A 9 -6.88 7.49 13.39
N LEU A 10 -5.71 7.00 13.80
CA LEU A 10 -5.45 6.59 15.19
C LEU A 10 -5.31 7.82 16.11
N GLY A 11 -4.99 8.98 15.53
CA GLY A 11 -4.92 10.27 16.22
C GLY A 11 -4.71 11.42 15.24
N LEU A 12 -4.26 12.58 15.75
CA LEU A 12 -3.93 13.75 14.94
C LEU A 12 -2.70 13.54 14.03
N LEU A 13 -1.75 12.71 14.48
CA LEU A 13 -0.46 12.51 13.81
C LEU A 13 -0.37 11.18 13.07
N ASP A 14 -1.19 10.19 13.44
CA ASP A 14 -1.10 8.81 12.94
C ASP A 14 -2.35 8.44 12.13
N ASN A 15 -2.13 7.93 10.92
CA ASN A 15 -3.17 7.45 10.04
C ASN A 15 -2.82 6.07 9.49
N LEU A 16 -3.78 5.14 9.58
CA LEU A 16 -3.65 3.78 9.09
C LEU A 16 -4.63 3.58 7.93
N SER A 17 -4.11 3.22 6.76
CA SER A 17 -4.91 2.91 5.58
C SER A 17 -4.61 1.48 5.13
N CYS A 18 -5.65 0.71 4.85
CA CYS A 18 -5.54 -0.64 4.33
C CYS A 18 -6.40 -0.75 3.09
N ILE A 19 -5.88 -1.38 2.04
CA ILE A 19 -6.62 -1.64 0.81
C ILE A 19 -6.44 -3.10 0.44
N PHE A 20 -7.56 -3.80 0.28
CA PHE A 20 -7.61 -5.17 -0.20
C PHE A 20 -8.34 -5.19 -1.54
N TYR A 21 -7.64 -5.60 -2.59
CA TYR A 21 -8.22 -5.85 -3.90
C TYR A 21 -8.29 -7.36 -4.12
N TYR A 22 -9.50 -7.88 -4.34
CA TYR A 22 -9.71 -9.28 -4.67
C TYR A 22 -10.11 -9.41 -6.14
N ASP A 23 -9.35 -10.20 -6.87
CA ASP A 23 -9.68 -10.66 -8.21
C ASP A 23 -10.42 -11.99 -8.13
N TRP A 24 -11.68 -12.00 -8.59
CA TRP A 24 -12.50 -13.21 -8.59
C TRP A 24 -12.12 -14.15 -9.74
N ASP A 25 -11.58 -13.63 -10.84
CA ASP A 25 -11.28 -14.39 -12.03
C ASP A 25 -9.98 -15.19 -11.83
N ASN A 26 -8.96 -14.54 -11.28
CA ASN A 26 -7.66 -15.18 -10.97
C ASN A 26 -7.55 -15.72 -9.54
N ARG A 27 -8.54 -15.43 -8.66
CA ARG A 27 -8.54 -15.75 -7.22
C ARG A 27 -7.38 -15.13 -6.45
N ASP A 28 -6.89 -14.00 -6.93
CA ASP A 28 -5.74 -13.30 -6.36
C ASP A 28 -6.18 -12.22 -5.36
N LEU A 29 -5.49 -12.16 -4.23
CA LEU A 29 -5.68 -11.12 -3.21
C LEU A 29 -4.46 -10.21 -3.18
N TYR A 30 -4.72 -8.93 -3.39
CA TYR A 30 -3.74 -7.86 -3.34
C TYR A 30 -3.99 -7.03 -2.09
N SER A 31 -3.05 -7.04 -1.15
CA SER A 31 -3.19 -6.41 0.15
C SER A 31 -2.16 -5.32 0.32
N PHE A 32 -2.61 -4.11 0.62
CA PHE A 32 -1.77 -2.95 0.91
C PHE A 32 -2.10 -2.42 2.29
N LEU A 33 -1.06 -2.17 3.09
CA LEU A 33 -1.11 -1.54 4.38
C LEU A 33 -0.23 -0.30 4.34
N ASN A 34 -0.77 0.86 4.70
CA ASN A 34 -0.02 2.09 4.81
C ASN A 34 -0.22 2.69 6.19
N TRP A 35 0.87 2.82 6.94
CA TRP A 35 0.90 3.60 8.16
C TRP A 35 1.66 4.89 7.91
N ARG A 36 0.95 6.01 8.08
CA ARG A 36 1.52 7.35 7.95
C ARG A 36 1.56 8.00 9.32
N ARG A 37 2.73 8.55 9.66
CA ARG A 37 2.92 9.41 10.83
C ARG A 37 3.47 10.76 10.39
N THR A 38 2.75 11.81 10.71
CA THR A 38 3.09 13.20 10.35
C THR A 38 3.40 13.98 11.61
N TYR A 39 4.60 14.54 11.67
CA TYR A 39 5.05 15.55 12.63
C TYR A 39 5.13 16.91 11.92
N ASP A 40 5.46 17.97 12.65
CA ASP A 40 5.54 19.35 12.12
C ASP A 40 6.42 19.49 10.88
N ARG A 41 7.53 18.74 10.81
CA ARG A 41 8.49 18.78 9.69
C ARG A 41 8.81 17.43 9.09
N TRP A 42 8.33 16.34 9.69
CA TRP A 42 8.67 14.99 9.25
C TRP A 42 7.41 14.23 8.90
N THR A 43 7.38 13.60 7.74
CA THR A 43 6.34 12.62 7.41
C THR A 43 7.00 11.28 7.14
N ILE A 44 6.58 10.28 7.90
CA ILE A 44 7.03 8.90 7.78
C ILE A 44 5.87 8.09 7.23
N ASN A 45 6.10 7.36 6.13
CA ASN A 45 5.14 6.41 5.58
C ASN A 45 5.78 5.04 5.54
N ILE A 46 5.10 4.05 6.12
CA ILE A 46 5.48 2.65 6.05
C ILE A 46 4.38 1.94 5.28
N ILE A 47 4.73 1.46 4.09
CA ILE A 47 3.82 0.75 3.21
C ILE A 47 4.24 -0.71 3.19
N GLY A 48 3.40 -1.62 3.66
CA GLY A 48 3.53 -3.05 3.47
C GLY A 48 2.62 -3.52 2.34
N PHE A 49 3.09 -4.46 1.53
CA PHE A 49 2.27 -5.05 0.48
C PHE A 49 2.47 -6.57 0.42
N TRP A 50 1.35 -7.27 0.29
CA TRP A 50 1.27 -8.72 0.09
C TRP A 50 0.41 -8.96 -1.14
N ASN A 51 1.08 -9.11 -2.28
CA ASN A 51 0.47 -9.32 -3.57
C ASN A 51 0.96 -10.66 -4.17
N PRO A 52 0.23 -11.23 -5.14
CA PRO A 52 0.70 -12.36 -5.92
C PRO A 52 1.96 -11.98 -6.69
N GLU A 53 2.83 -12.97 -6.98
CA GLU A 53 4.03 -12.78 -7.81
C GLU A 53 3.66 -12.42 -9.25
N GLN A 54 2.50 -12.88 -9.73
CA GLN A 54 1.94 -12.55 -11.03
C GLN A 54 0.96 -11.39 -10.89
N PHE A 55 1.47 -10.16 -10.94
CA PHE A 55 0.67 -8.97 -10.73
C PHE A 55 -0.10 -8.61 -12.02
N GLN A 56 -1.35 -9.08 -12.14
CA GLN A 56 -2.14 -8.94 -13.36
C GLN A 56 -3.07 -7.72 -13.41
N ILE A 57 -3.20 -6.97 -12.31
CA ILE A 57 -4.13 -5.82 -12.23
C ILE A 57 -3.67 -4.63 -13.10
N TYR A 58 -2.38 -4.53 -13.43
CA TYR A 58 -1.83 -3.41 -14.19
C TYR A 58 -1.09 -3.92 -15.43
N GLN A 59 -1.80 -4.03 -16.56
CA GLN A 59 -1.25 -4.46 -17.86
C GLN A 59 -0.21 -3.49 -18.46
N ASN A 60 0.03 -2.31 -17.87
CA ASN A 60 0.87 -1.24 -18.45
C ASN A 60 1.95 -0.67 -17.51
N LEU A 61 2.43 -1.44 -16.52
CA LEU A 61 3.63 -1.03 -15.76
C LEU A 61 4.91 -1.51 -16.46
N PRO A 62 5.99 -0.69 -16.49
CA PRO A 62 7.27 -1.12 -17.05
C PRO A 62 7.77 -2.37 -16.32
N GLU A 63 8.55 -3.20 -17.01
CA GLU A 63 9.02 -4.57 -16.68
C GLU A 63 9.47 -4.87 -15.24
N ASN A 64 9.64 -3.86 -14.37
CA ASN A 64 9.92 -4.00 -12.95
C ASN A 64 8.68 -3.65 -12.11
N ASN A 65 7.86 -4.66 -11.82
CA ASN A 65 6.73 -4.48 -10.93
C ASN A 65 7.20 -4.47 -9.46
N LEU A 66 7.53 -3.29 -8.96
CA LEU A 66 8.06 -3.07 -7.60
C LEU A 66 7.11 -3.53 -6.48
N TYR A 67 5.83 -3.79 -6.79
CA TYR A 67 4.81 -4.24 -5.85
C TYR A 67 4.34 -5.69 -6.09
N ALA A 68 4.96 -6.42 -7.02
CA ALA A 68 4.70 -7.86 -7.18
C ALA A 68 5.33 -8.65 -6.02
N GLY A 69 4.61 -9.65 -5.52
CA GLY A 69 5.05 -10.42 -4.36
C GLY A 69 4.87 -9.70 -3.01
N LYS A 70 5.70 -10.06 -2.04
CA LYS A 70 5.62 -9.57 -0.65
C LYS A 70 6.77 -8.61 -0.39
N GLY A 71 6.47 -7.43 0.13
CA GLY A 71 7.49 -6.44 0.42
C GLY A 71 7.01 -5.31 1.31
N PHE A 72 7.93 -4.42 1.61
CA PHE A 72 7.61 -3.19 2.31
C PHE A 72 8.47 -2.05 1.78
N GLN A 73 7.95 -0.84 1.91
CA GLN A 73 8.62 0.40 1.56
C GLN A 73 8.52 1.36 2.74
N VAL A 74 9.62 2.04 3.03
CA VAL A 74 9.67 3.12 4.01
C VAL A 74 10.02 4.40 3.27
N MET A 75 9.21 5.43 3.46
CA MET A 75 9.41 6.75 2.89
C MET A 75 9.43 7.79 4.01
N ILE A 76 10.53 8.53 4.10
CA ILE A 76 10.70 9.61 5.06
C ILE A 76 10.84 10.90 4.28
N ASN A 77 9.94 11.84 4.52
CA ASN A 77 9.97 13.17 3.94
C ASN A 77 10.26 14.21 5.04
N PHE A 78 11.14 15.16 4.75
CA PHE A 78 11.45 16.28 5.63
C PHE A 78 11.06 17.59 4.94
N ASN A 79 10.28 18.41 5.63
CA ASN A 79 9.82 19.71 5.19
C ASN A 79 10.66 20.80 5.88
N TYR A 80 11.36 21.60 5.08
CA TYR A 80 12.28 22.66 5.52
C TYR A 80 11.58 24.02 5.54
#